data_AF-A0A7S2JI80-F1
#
_entry.id   AF-A0A7S2JI80-F1
#
_cell.length_a   1.000
_cell.length_b   1.000
_cell.length_c   1.000
_cell.angle_alpha   90.00
_cell.angle_beta   90.00
_cell.angle_gamma   90.00
#
_symmetry.space_group_name_H-M   'P 1'
#
loop_
_entity.id
_entity.type
_entity.pdbx_description
1 polymer ?
#
loop_
_entity_poly.entity_id
_entity_poly.type
_entity_poly.pdbx_seq_one_letter_code
_entity_poly.pdbx_strand_id
1 'polypeptide(L)'
;MPIVFFELVGVALASYEVVLVPLMLAWQLQLTGLWFVVSWATFLYWLLDFLLSFNTGAYVDGKLVFRRSVIAVQYLKGWLLIDALLLLVDVTSNVLDATGASSFSALGACRALKFVR
;
A
#
# COMPACT_ATOMS: atom_id res chain seq x y z
N MET A 1 -17.90 9.44 8.34
CA MET A 1 -17.12 10.69 8.17
C MET A 1 -15.61 10.42 8.14
N PRO A 2 -14.96 9.83 9.16
CA PRO A 2 -13.49 9.67 9.14
C PRO A 2 -12.98 8.65 8.09
N ILE A 3 -13.76 7.61 7.81
CA ILE A 3 -13.40 6.55 6.85
C ILE A 3 -13.33 7.09 5.43
N VAL A 4 -14.31 7.89 5.01
CA VAL A 4 -14.36 8.50 3.66
C VAL A 4 -13.19 9.44 3.42
N PHE A 5 -12.79 10.21 4.43
CA PHE A 5 -11.59 11.07 4.33
C PHE A 5 -10.33 10.22 4.15
N PHE A 6 -10.20 9.14 4.92
CA PHE A 6 -9.08 8.22 4.80
C PHE A 6 -9.03 7.58 3.41
N GLU A 7 -10.16 7.11 2.88
CA GLU A 7 -10.26 6.57 1.51
C GLU A 7 -9.88 7.59 0.43
N LEU A 8 -10.34 8.84 0.55
CA LEU A 8 -9.99 9.91 -0.40
C LEU A 8 -8.49 10.21 -0.41
N VAL A 9 -7.86 10.22 0.75
CA VAL A 9 -6.39 10.36 0.86
C VAL A 9 -5.69 9.17 0.19
N GLY A 10 -6.23 7.96 0.35
CA GLY A 10 -5.68 6.75 -0.27
C GLY A 10 -5.73 6.80 -1.79
N VAL A 11 -6.88 7.20 -2.35
CA VAL A 11 -7.02 7.37 -3.81
C VAL A 11 -6.07 8.43 -4.35
N ALA A 12 -5.89 9.55 -3.64
CA ALA A 12 -4.95 10.60 -4.03
C ALA A 12 -3.49 10.10 -4.02
N LEU A 13 -3.09 9.38 -2.98
CA LEU A 13 -1.76 8.78 -2.87
C LEU A 13 -1.52 7.71 -3.95
N ALA A 14 -2.49 6.83 -4.20
CA ALA A 14 -2.40 5.82 -5.24
C ALA A 14 -2.26 6.46 -6.63
N SER A 15 -3.04 7.49 -6.91
CA SER A 15 -2.98 8.24 -8.18
C SER A 15 -1.62 8.91 -8.38
N TYR A 16 -1.08 9.50 -7.31
CA TYR A 16 0.27 10.05 -7.29
C TYR A 16 1.33 8.97 -7.58
N GLU A 17 1.27 7.81 -6.92
CA GLU A 17 2.23 6.71 -7.13
C GLU A 17 2.19 6.18 -8.57
N VAL A 18 1.00 6.03 -9.17
CA VAL A 18 0.84 5.54 -10.55
C VAL A 18 1.58 6.43 -11.56
N VAL A 19 1.63 7.74 -11.33
CA VAL A 19 2.37 8.68 -12.20
C VAL A 19 3.85 8.72 -11.84
N LEU A 20 4.17 8.69 -10.54
CA LEU A 20 5.53 8.85 -10.06
C LEU A 20 6.43 7.64 -10.39
N VAL A 21 5.90 6.43 -10.26
CA VAL A 21 6.63 5.18 -10.50
C VAL A 21 7.24 5.12 -11.90
N PRO A 22 6.50 5.27 -13.02
CA PRO A 22 7.09 5.24 -14.35
C PRO A 22 8.07 6.40 -14.59
N LEU A 23 7.84 7.57 -13.98
CA LEU A 23 8.77 8.69 -14.07
C LEU A 23 10.10 8.40 -13.37
N MET A 24 10.05 7.82 -12.17
CA MET A 24 11.23 7.38 -11.43
C MET A 24 12.01 6.31 -12.19
N LEU A 25 11.32 5.37 -12.82
CA LEU A 25 11.93 4.34 -13.66
C LEU A 25 12.60 4.92 -14.91
N ALA A 26 11.92 5.83 -15.61
CA ALA A 26 12.42 6.42 -16.85
C ALA A 26 13.64 7.30 -16.62
N TRP A 27 13.67 8.06 -15.52
CA TRP A 27 14.72 9.04 -15.23
C TRP A 27 15.73 8.60 -14.16
N GLN A 28 15.61 7.38 -13.64
CA GLN A 28 16.44 6.84 -12.55
C GLN A 28 16.60 7.83 -11.39
N LEU A 29 15.49 8.48 -11.00
CA LEU A 29 15.47 9.44 -9.91
C LEU A 29 15.88 8.76 -8.61
N GLN A 30 16.96 9.24 -8.00
CA GLN A 30 17.40 8.76 -6.70
C GLN A 30 16.45 9.27 -5.62
N LEU A 31 15.90 8.37 -4.81
CA LEU A 31 15.10 8.66 -3.62
C LEU A 31 15.99 9.27 -2.53
N THR A 32 16.30 10.56 -2.64
CA THR A 32 17.10 11.32 -1.68
C THR A 32 16.33 12.50 -1.10
N GLY A 33 16.62 12.86 0.15
CA GLY A 33 16.00 13.99 0.85
C GLY A 33 14.48 13.84 0.99
N LEU A 34 13.72 14.75 0.37
CA LEU A 34 12.26 14.80 0.45
C LEU A 34 11.58 13.54 -0.11
N TRP A 35 12.10 12.96 -1.20
CA TRP A 35 11.50 11.77 -1.82
C TRP A 35 11.57 10.55 -0.91
N PHE A 36 12.64 10.42 -0.11
CA PHE A 36 12.77 9.37 0.89
C PHE A 36 11.70 9.51 1.98
N VAL A 37 11.49 10.73 2.50
CA VAL A 37 10.47 10.99 3.53
C VAL A 37 9.07 10.70 3.00
N VAL A 38 8.76 11.13 1.77
CA VAL A 38 7.46 10.88 1.13
C VAL A 38 7.24 9.38 0.95
N SER A 39 8.26 8.63 0.52
CA SER A 39 8.14 7.19 0.32
C SER A 39 7.82 6.44 1.62
N TRP A 40 8.50 6.77 2.72
CA TRP A 40 8.19 6.20 4.05
C TRP A 40 6.83 6.64 4.58
N ALA A 41 6.42 7.89 4.34
CA ALA A 41 5.10 8.37 4.73
C ALA A 41 3.98 7.60 4.00
N THR A 42 4.14 7.36 2.69
CA THR A 42 3.21 6.56 1.89
C THR A 42 3.17 5.12 2.37
N PHE A 43 4.32 4.50 2.66
CA PHE A 43 4.37 3.17 3.26
C PHE A 43 3.60 3.08 4.58
N LEU A 44 3.81 4.04 5.50
CA LEU A 44 3.11 4.09 6.78
C LEU A 44 1.60 4.25 6.59
N TYR A 45 1.15 5.06 5.64
CA TYR A 45 -0.26 5.19 5.32
C TYR A 45 -0.87 3.85 4.88
N TRP A 46 -0.23 3.13 3.95
CA TRP A 46 -0.70 1.83 3.49
C TRP A 46 -0.64 0.75 4.58
N LEU A 47 0.34 0.81 5.48
CA LEU A 47 0.40 -0.07 6.64
C LEU A 47 -0.80 0.17 7.57
N LEU A 48 -1.16 1.43 7.81
CA LEU A 48 -2.34 1.77 8.61
C LEU A 48 -3.63 1.33 7.92
N ASP A 49 -3.77 1.54 6.61
CA ASP A 49 -4.92 1.08 5.84
C ASP A 49 -5.09 -0.45 5.91
N PHE A 50 -3.99 -1.18 5.77
CA PHE A 50 -3.98 -2.63 5.94
C PHE A 50 -4.43 -3.06 7.34
N LEU A 51 -3.93 -2.42 8.40
CA LEU A 51 -4.33 -2.72 9.78
C LEU A 51 -5.80 -2.38 10.04
N LEU A 52 -6.28 -1.26 9.50
CA LEU A 52 -7.68 -0.85 9.58
C LEU A 52 -8.60 -1.82 8.85
N SER A 53 -8.12 -2.43 7.77
CA SER A 53 -8.89 -3.41 6.99
C SER A 53 -9.29 -4.65 7.81
N PHE A 54 -8.54 -5.01 8.86
CA PHE A 54 -8.94 -6.06 9.81
C PHE A 54 -10.09 -5.65 10.73
N ASN A 55 -10.31 -4.35 10.91
CA ASN A 55 -11.36 -3.79 11.74
C ASN A 55 -12.61 -3.40 10.93
N THR A 56 -12.51 -3.36 9.60
CA THR A 56 -13.63 -3.08 8.71
C THR A 56 -14.56 -4.29 8.60
N GLY A 57 -15.87 -4.08 8.78
CA GLY A 57 -16.87 -5.15 8.77
C GLY A 57 -16.97 -5.87 7.42
N ALA A 58 -17.09 -7.19 7.45
CA ALA A 58 -17.28 -8.00 6.23
C ALA A 58 -18.77 -8.20 5.96
N TYR A 59 -19.16 -8.09 4.69
CA TYR A 59 -20.49 -8.52 4.23
C TYR A 59 -20.48 -10.02 3.97
N VAL A 60 -21.27 -10.77 4.74
CA VAL A 60 -21.48 -12.20 4.57
C VAL A 60 -22.97 -12.41 4.32
N ASP A 61 -23.33 -12.96 3.16
CA ASP A 61 -24.72 -13.22 2.75
C ASP A 61 -25.67 -12.01 2.86
N GLY A 62 -25.18 -10.83 2.46
CA GLY A 62 -25.94 -9.57 2.52
C GLY A 62 -26.10 -8.98 3.93
N LYS A 63 -25.51 -9.60 4.97
CA LYS A 63 -25.51 -9.09 6.34
C LYS A 63 -24.13 -8.57 6.71
N LEU A 64 -24.09 -7.38 7.31
CA LEU A 64 -22.86 -6.81 7.85
C LEU A 64 -22.51 -7.52 9.17
N VAL A 65 -21.42 -8.28 9.17
CA VAL A 65 -20.97 -9.05 10.33
C VAL A 65 -19.71 -8.42 10.91
N PHE A 66 -19.77 -7.99 12.17
CA PHE A 66 -18.64 -7.39 12.90
C PHE A 66 -17.77 -8.40 13.67
N ARG A 67 -17.99 -9.71 13.46
CA ARG A 67 -17.18 -10.74 14.11
C ARG A 67 -15.78 -10.76 13.51
N ARG A 68 -14.78 -10.34 14.29
CA ARG A 68 -13.36 -10.28 13.88
C ARG A 68 -12.82 -11.59 13.31
N SER A 69 -13.24 -12.73 13.85
CA SER A 69 -12.84 -14.05 13.33
C SER A 69 -13.37 -14.32 11.92
N VAL A 70 -14.59 -13.90 11.62
CA VAL A 70 -15.21 -14.06 10.29
C VAL A 70 -14.58 -13.09 9.29
N ILE A 71 -14.34 -11.84 9.71
CA ILE A 71 -13.64 -10.83 8.91
C ILE A 71 -12.24 -11.32 8.55
N ALA A 72 -11.46 -11.79 9.53
CA ALA A 72 -10.11 -12.29 9.30
C ALA A 72 -10.08 -13.46 8.30
N VAL A 73 -10.98 -14.45 8.44
CA VAL A 73 -11.02 -15.61 7.53
C VAL A 73 -11.42 -15.22 6.10
N GLN A 74 -12.40 -14.32 5.95
CA GLN A 74 -12.83 -13.82 4.64
C GLN A 74 -11.71 -12.99 3.98
N TYR A 75 -11.06 -12.13 4.76
CA TYR A 75 -10.00 -11.24 4.29
C TYR A 75 -8.73 -12.05 3.94
N LEU A 76 -8.37 -13.07 4.74
CA LEU A 76 -7.30 -14.04 4.46
C LEU A 76 -7.50 -14.79 3.14
N LYS A 77 -8.75 -15.09 2.75
CA LYS A 77 -9.06 -15.80 1.50
C LYS A 77 -9.03 -14.91 0.25
N GLY A 78 -9.08 -13.60 0.40
CA GLY A 78 -9.20 -12.65 -0.72
C GLY A 78 -7.96 -11.80 -0.89
N TRP A 79 -7.97 -10.63 -0.26
CA TRP A 79 -7.05 -9.53 -0.56
C TRP A 79 -5.88 -9.40 0.42
N LEU A 80 -5.97 -10.00 1.61
CA LEU A 80 -4.92 -9.88 2.63
C LEU A 80 -3.56 -10.39 2.16
N LEU A 81 -3.52 -11.52 1.45
CA LEU A 81 -2.25 -12.07 0.93
C LEU A 81 -1.60 -11.12 -0.07
N ILE A 82 -2.39 -10.50 -0.95
CA ILE A 82 -1.91 -9.55 -1.94
C ILE A 82 -1.42 -8.27 -1.24
N ASP A 83 -2.23 -7.71 -0.33
CA ASP A 83 -1.87 -6.49 0.41
C ASP A 83 -0.60 -6.69 1.26
N ALA A 84 -0.48 -7.85 1.93
CA ALA A 84 0.69 -8.18 2.73
C ALA A 84 1.95 -8.35 1.87
N LEU A 85 1.85 -9.01 0.70
CA LEU A 85 2.97 -9.12 -0.24
C LEU A 85 3.38 -7.74 -0.78
N LEU A 86 2.42 -6.88 -1.11
CA LEU A 86 2.71 -5.51 -1.55
C LEU A 86 3.43 -4.70 -0.47
N LEU A 87 2.98 -4.79 0.79
CA LEU A 87 3.66 -4.13 1.91
C LEU A 87 5.08 -4.66 2.13
N LEU A 88 5.30 -5.98 1.97
CA LEU A 88 6.63 -6.58 2.07
C LEU A 88 7.56 -6.11 0.95
N VAL A 89 7.07 -6.01 -0.29
CA VAL A 89 7.84 -5.45 -1.41
C VAL A 89 8.15 -3.97 -1.17
N ASP A 90 7.20 -3.23 -0.63
CA ASP A 90 7.35 -1.79 -0.35
C ASP A 90 8.41 -1.51 0.73
N VAL A 91 8.36 -2.24 1.85
CA VAL A 91 9.37 -2.08 2.92
C VAL A 91 10.75 -2.54 2.48
N THR A 92 10.85 -3.65 1.74
CA THR A 92 12.15 -4.17 1.26
C THR A 92 12.80 -3.22 0.26
N SER A 93 12.03 -2.67 -0.69
CA SER A 93 12.54 -1.66 -1.62
C SER A 93 13.00 -0.39 -0.89
N ASN A 94 12.23 0.13 0.07
CA ASN A 94 12.61 1.32 0.84
C ASN A 94 13.85 1.10 1.72
N VAL A 95 14.02 -0.09 2.30
CA VAL A 95 15.20 -0.45 3.09
C VAL A 95 16.43 -0.63 2.19
N LEU A 96 16.29 -1.28 1.03
CA LEU A 96 17.38 -1.44 0.07
C LEU A 96 17.88 -0.09 -0.44
N ASP A 97 16.94 0.81 -0.79
CA ASP A 97 17.26 2.17 -1.22
C ASP A 97 17.99 2.95 -0.12
N ALA A 98 17.63 2.75 1.15
CA ALA A 98 18.33 3.36 2.29
C ALA A 98 19.77 2.85 2.46
N THR A 99 20.06 1.61 2.05
CA THR A 99 21.42 1.03 2.12
C THR A 99 22.31 1.40 0.94
N GLY A 100 21.79 2.11 -0.07
CA GLY A 100 22.55 2.49 -1.27
C GLY A 100 22.90 1.32 -2.19
N ALA A 101 22.32 0.14 -1.97
CA ALA A 101 22.39 -0.97 -2.91
C ALA A 101 21.63 -0.62 -4.19
N SER A 102 22.13 -1.04 -5.36
CA SER A 102 21.51 -0.76 -6.66
C SER A 102 20.04 -1.19 -6.67
N SER A 103 19.15 -0.20 -6.59
CA SER A 103 17.71 -0.36 -6.47
C SER A 103 17.17 -1.26 -7.58
N PHE A 104 16.55 -2.38 -7.21
CA PHE A 104 15.70 -3.14 -8.11
C PHE A 104 14.44 -2.30 -8.38
N SER A 105 14.55 -1.35 -9.30
CA SER A 105 13.51 -0.38 -9.65
C SER A 105 12.19 -1.07 -10.05
N ALA A 106 12.29 -2.28 -10.63
CA ALA A 106 11.17 -3.13 -10.98
C ALA A 106 10.28 -3.55 -9.79
N LEU A 107 10.82 -3.65 -8.57
CA LEU A 107 10.01 -3.95 -7.37
C LEU A 107 9.12 -2.77 -6.97
N GLY A 108 9.58 -1.54 -7.21
CA GLY A 108 8.76 -0.34 -7.03
C GLY A 108 7.57 -0.28 -7.99
N ALA A 109 7.68 -0.91 -9.17
CA ALA A 109 6.57 -0.99 -10.14
C ALA A 109 5.36 -1.76 -9.61
N CYS A 110 5.59 -2.74 -8.72
CA CYS A 110 4.53 -3.49 -8.08
C CYS A 110 3.60 -2.62 -7.23
N ARG A 111 4.05 -1.42 -6.78
CA ARG A 111 3.22 -0.47 -6.02
C ARG A 111 2.01 0.04 -6.82
N ALA A 112 2.10 0.08 -8.15
CA ALA A 112 0.99 0.52 -9.00
C ALA A 112 -0.25 -0.40 -8.89
N LEU A 113 -0.07 -1.65 -8.42
CA LEU A 113 -1.18 -2.59 -8.16
C LEU A 113 -2.11 -2.09 -7.06
N LYS A 114 -1.67 -1.17 -6.19
CA LYS A 114 -2.50 -0.56 -5.15
C LYS A 114 -3.67 0.26 -5.73
N PHE A 115 -3.60 0.69 -7.00
CA PHE A 115 -4.71 1.38 -7.68
C PHE A 115 -5.91 0.46 -8.00
N VAL A 116 -5.71 -0.86 -8.00
CA VAL A 116 -6.78 -1.83 -8.30
C VAL A 116 -7.70 -2.04 -7.09
N ARG A 117 -7.23 -1.67 -5.90
CA ARG A 117 -7.99 -1.70 -4.64
C ARG A 117 -8.89 -0.47 -4.53
#